data_AF-A0A7J4TH60-F1
#
_entry.id   AF-A0A7J4TH60-F1
#
_cell.length_a   1.000
_cell.length_b   1.000
_cell.length_c   1.000
_cell.angle_alpha   90.00
_cell.angle_beta   90.00
_cell.angle_gamma   90.00
#
_symmetry.space_group_name_H-M   'P 1'
#
loop_
_entity.id
_entity.type
_entity.pdbx_description
1 polymer ?
#
loop_
_entity_poly.entity_id
_entity_poly.type
_entity_poly.pdbx_seq_one_letter_code
_entity_poly.pdbx_strand_id
1 'polypeptide(L)'
;MNRKLLLLSACFCIGIVSVLLYTFAIITGVQTMEMSLQIGTSYGFNLETDKLYFARTPPGGEVRRTFTIQSNRPYPLLVRIQKKGDIGPWVALSNASVTLSPFGKAAVQATAYPPPYAHLGNYSGYLRIISSRALW
;
A
#
# COMPACT_ATOMS: atom_id res chain seq x y z
N MET A 1 -17.75 -0.15 48.53
CA MET A 1 -18.11 -0.10 47.10
C MET A 1 -18.49 -1.52 46.66
N ASN A 2 -19.67 -1.72 46.07
CA ASN A 2 -20.16 -3.06 45.73
C ASN A 2 -19.32 -3.68 44.61
N ARG A 3 -18.68 -4.83 44.87
CA ARG A 3 -17.83 -5.56 43.89
C ARG A 3 -18.56 -5.84 42.57
N LYS A 4 -19.88 -6.09 42.63
CA LYS A 4 -20.74 -6.27 41.45
C LYS A 4 -20.84 -4.99 40.60
N LEU A 5 -20.92 -3.82 41.24
CA LEU A 5 -21.01 -2.52 40.57
C LEU A 5 -19.69 -2.15 39.88
N LEU A 6 -18.57 -2.50 40.51
CA LEU A 6 -17.21 -2.34 39.96
C LEU A 6 -16.96 -3.21 38.72
N LEU A 7 -17.50 -4.44 38.72
CA LEU A 7 -17.40 -5.34 37.56
C LEU A 7 -18.25 -4.84 36.39
N LEU A 8 -19.46 -4.34 36.68
CA LEU A 8 -20.36 -3.77 35.66
C LEU A 8 -19.75 -2.51 35.00
N SER A 9 -19.16 -1.61 35.78
CA SER A 9 -18.50 -0.43 35.21
C SER A 9 -17.28 -0.79 34.37
N ALA A 10 -16.47 -1.77 34.80
CA ALA A 10 -15.33 -2.25 34.02
C ALA A 10 -15.77 -2.85 32.66
N CYS A 11 -16.80 -3.69 32.65
CA CYS A 11 -17.35 -4.24 31.40
C CYS A 11 -17.87 -3.14 30.47
N PHE A 12 -18.54 -2.12 31.01
CA PHE A 12 -19.02 -0.98 30.23
C PHE A 12 -17.88 -0.17 29.62
N CYS A 13 -16.80 0.10 30.37
CA CYS A 13 -15.61 0.78 29.85
C CYS A 13 -14.94 -0.03 28.74
N ILE A 14 -14.79 -1.35 28.89
CA ILE A 14 -14.22 -2.22 27.85
C ILE A 14 -15.08 -2.18 26.58
N GLY A 15 -16.41 -2.22 26.73
CA GLY A 15 -17.35 -2.07 25.61
C GLY A 15 -17.17 -0.76 24.85
N ILE A 16 -17.09 0.36 25.57
CA ILE A 16 -16.87 1.69 24.97
C ILE A 16 -15.53 1.74 24.24
N VAL A 17 -14.45 1.29 24.87
CA VAL A 17 -13.12 1.26 24.25
C VAL A 17 -13.12 0.40 22.99
N SER A 18 -13.80 -0.75 23.02
CA SER A 18 -13.91 -1.65 21.86
C SER A 18 -14.68 -1.00 20.70
N VAL A 19 -15.80 -0.33 20.98
CA VAL A 19 -16.59 0.39 19.96
C VAL A 19 -15.79 1.54 19.37
N LEU A 20 -15.07 2.30 20.20
CA LEU A 20 -14.20 3.37 19.74
C LEU A 20 -13.11 2.81 18.82
N LEU A 21 -12.34 1.81 19.26
CA LEU A 21 -11.32 1.16 18.45
C LEU A 21 -11.88 0.60 17.14
N TYR A 22 -13.07 0.00 17.17
CA TYR A 22 -13.74 -0.51 15.98
C TYR A 22 -14.09 0.60 14.98
N THR A 23 -14.65 1.72 15.45
CA THR A 23 -14.96 2.87 14.57
C THR A 23 -13.70 3.52 13.96
N PHE A 24 -12.55 3.36 14.59
CA PHE A 24 -11.28 3.93 14.11
C PHE A 24 -10.48 2.98 13.20
N ALA A 25 -10.65 1.67 13.34
CA ALA A 25 -9.98 0.67 12.51
C ALA A 25 -10.71 0.36 11.19
N ILE A 26 -11.78 1.09 10.86
CA ILE A 26 -12.58 0.83 9.66
C ILE A 26 -11.72 1.00 8.41
N ILE A 27 -11.44 -0.13 7.75
CA ILE A 27 -10.92 -0.16 6.40
C ILE A 27 -11.97 0.47 5.49
N THR A 28 -11.65 1.60 4.90
CA THR A 28 -12.55 2.38 4.04
C THR A 28 -12.51 1.91 2.58
N GLY A 29 -11.48 1.16 2.20
CA GLY A 29 -11.35 0.61 0.86
C GLY A 29 -10.08 -0.19 0.64
N VAL A 30 -10.17 -1.17 -0.25
CA VAL A 30 -9.05 -1.96 -0.75
C VAL A 30 -9.05 -1.85 -2.27
N GLN A 31 -7.92 -1.45 -2.83
CA GLN A 31 -7.70 -1.39 -4.27
C GLN A 31 -6.46 -2.19 -4.64
N THR A 32 -6.45 -2.71 -5.86
CA THR A 32 -5.33 -3.44 -6.43
C THR A 32 -4.84 -2.73 -7.68
N MET A 33 -3.54 -2.48 -7.75
CA MET A 33 -2.89 -1.95 -8.95
C MET A 33 -1.90 -3.00 -9.45
N GLU A 34 -2.06 -3.43 -10.69
CA GLU A 34 -1.17 -4.40 -11.31
C GLU A 34 0.22 -3.82 -11.51
N MET A 35 1.22 -4.68 -11.35
CA MET A 35 2.62 -4.40 -11.64
C MET A 35 3.14 -5.42 -12.63
N SER A 36 4.00 -4.97 -13.54
CA SER A 36 4.70 -5.88 -14.45
C SER A 36 6.08 -5.37 -14.78
N LEU A 37 7.01 -6.31 -14.93
CA LEU A 37 8.41 -6.08 -15.27
C LEU A 37 8.82 -7.09 -16.34
N GLN A 38 9.48 -6.62 -17.39
CA GLN A 38 10.13 -7.49 -18.35
C GLN A 38 11.62 -7.54 -18.04
N ILE A 39 12.16 -8.72 -17.80
CA ILE A 39 13.61 -8.91 -17.69
C ILE A 39 14.16 -9.25 -19.06
N GLY A 40 15.06 -8.40 -19.57
CA GLY A 40 15.64 -8.52 -20.89
C GLY A 40 16.98 -7.81 -21.02
N THR A 41 17.67 -8.03 -22.14
CA THR A 41 19.06 -7.58 -22.33
C THR A 41 19.24 -6.07 -22.57
N SER A 42 18.16 -5.31 -22.64
CA SER A 42 18.16 -3.88 -22.90
C SER A 42 17.05 -3.16 -22.14
N TYR A 43 17.20 -1.84 -21.95
CA TYR A 43 16.15 -1.02 -21.36
C TYR A 43 15.02 -0.78 -22.35
N GLY A 44 13.77 -0.78 -21.85
CA GLY A 44 12.57 -0.50 -22.64
C GLY A 44 11.79 0.70 -22.12
N PHE A 45 10.81 1.16 -22.90
CA PHE A 45 9.94 2.28 -22.54
C PHE A 45 8.51 1.81 -22.24
N ASN A 46 7.79 2.57 -21.42
CA ASN A 46 6.38 2.33 -21.09
C ASN A 46 5.49 3.28 -21.92
N LEU A 47 4.38 2.77 -22.47
CA LEU A 47 3.35 3.55 -23.16
C LEU A 47 1.97 3.50 -22.46
N GLU A 48 1.79 2.66 -21.43
CA GLU A 48 0.52 2.46 -20.72
C GLU A 48 0.47 3.20 -19.36
N THR A 49 -0.74 3.62 -18.94
CA THR A 49 -0.96 4.52 -17.78
C THR A 49 -1.86 3.96 -16.69
N ASP A 50 -2.52 2.82 -16.91
CA ASP A 50 -3.46 2.19 -15.97
C ASP A 50 -2.80 1.18 -15.02
N LYS A 51 -1.56 0.78 -15.29
CA LYS A 51 -0.77 -0.18 -14.52
C LYS A 51 0.61 0.36 -14.17
N LEU A 52 1.22 -0.18 -13.11
CA LEU A 52 2.60 0.13 -12.77
C LEU A 52 3.56 -0.72 -13.63
N TYR A 53 3.78 -0.28 -14.86
CA TYR A 53 4.67 -0.94 -15.81
C TYR A 53 6.12 -0.44 -15.67
N PHE A 54 7.00 -1.31 -15.18
CA PHE A 54 8.43 -1.01 -14.98
C PHE A 54 9.25 -1.12 -16.28
N ALA A 55 8.61 -1.44 -17.41
CA ALA A 55 9.29 -1.67 -18.69
C ALA A 55 10.31 -2.79 -18.64
N ARG A 56 11.26 -2.78 -19.60
CA ARG A 56 12.31 -3.79 -19.69
C ARG A 56 13.53 -3.34 -18.90
N THR A 57 14.09 -4.21 -18.07
CA THR A 57 15.29 -3.95 -17.27
C THR A 57 16.17 -5.19 -17.23
N PRO A 58 17.50 -5.07 -17.38
CA PRO A 58 18.41 -6.20 -17.26
C PRO A 58 18.49 -6.74 -15.83
N PRO A 59 18.88 -8.01 -15.63
CA PRO A 59 19.18 -8.55 -14.30
C PRO A 59 20.21 -7.67 -13.56
N GLY A 60 19.96 -7.39 -12.28
CA GLY A 60 20.80 -6.48 -11.48
C GLY A 60 20.65 -4.99 -11.81
N GLY A 61 19.81 -4.64 -12.79
CA GLY A 61 19.47 -3.27 -13.11
C GLY A 61 18.49 -2.64 -12.12
N GLU A 62 18.14 -1.39 -12.38
CA GLU A 62 17.19 -0.63 -11.58
C GLU A 62 16.24 0.14 -12.48
N VAL A 63 14.97 0.20 -12.10
CA VAL A 63 13.99 1.08 -12.76
C VAL A 63 13.02 1.69 -11.76
N ARG A 64 12.78 2.99 -11.91
CA ARG A 64 11.94 3.79 -11.02
C ARG A 64 10.66 4.24 -11.72
N ARG A 65 9.56 4.22 -10.98
CA ARG A 65 8.25 4.75 -11.38
C ARG A 65 7.63 5.49 -10.21
N THR A 66 6.96 6.60 -10.50
CA THR A 66 6.22 7.37 -9.49
C THR A 66 4.75 7.29 -9.81
N PHE A 67 3.92 7.00 -8.81
CA PHE A 67 2.46 7.08 -8.90
C PHE A 67 1.91 7.96 -7.79
N THR A 68 0.70 8.47 -7.98
CA THR A 68 0.05 9.38 -7.01
C THR A 68 -1.19 8.71 -6.44
N ILE A 69 -1.32 8.77 -5.11
CA ILE A 69 -2.52 8.38 -4.40
C ILE A 69 -3.27 9.64 -4.02
N GLN A 70 -4.54 9.72 -4.39
CA GLN A 70 -5.40 10.87 -4.11
C GLN A 70 -6.62 10.43 -3.31
N SER A 71 -6.94 11.18 -2.26
CA SER A 71 -8.17 11.02 -1.50
C SER A 71 -9.26 11.92 -2.08
N ASN A 72 -10.49 11.39 -2.17
CA ASN A 72 -11.70 12.17 -2.41
C ASN A 72 -12.58 12.27 -1.15
N ARG A 73 -12.02 11.97 0.02
CA ARG A 73 -12.76 11.91 1.28
C ARG A 73 -12.60 13.22 2.09
N PRO A 74 -13.65 13.66 2.79
CA PRO A 74 -13.62 14.86 3.64
C PRO A 74 -12.95 14.62 5.01
N TYR A 75 -12.19 13.54 5.15
CA TYR A 75 -11.50 13.16 6.39
C TYR A 75 -10.13 12.55 6.04
N PRO A 76 -9.17 12.61 6.96
CA PRO A 76 -7.82 12.09 6.75
C PRO A 76 -7.83 10.56 6.60
N LEU A 77 -6.97 10.05 5.72
CA LEU A 77 -6.83 8.61 5.45
C LEU A 77 -5.41 8.15 5.76
N LEU A 78 -5.30 6.98 6.37
CA LEU A 78 -4.06 6.21 6.44
C LEU A 78 -4.09 5.19 5.31
N VAL A 79 -3.14 5.29 4.39
CA VAL A 79 -3.00 4.39 3.24
C VAL A 79 -1.79 3.49 3.46
N ARG A 80 -1.99 2.18 3.42
CA ARG A 80 -0.94 1.16 3.48
C ARG A 80 -0.83 0.43 2.15
N ILE A 81 0.39 0.19 1.70
CA ILE A 81 0.68 -0.42 0.40
C ILE A 81 1.43 -1.73 0.65
N GLN A 82 0.86 -2.83 0.17
CA GLN A 82 1.46 -4.16 0.26
C GLN A 82 1.84 -4.66 -1.13
N LYS A 83 3.02 -5.25 -1.25
CA LYS A 83 3.52 -5.83 -2.51
C LYS A 83 3.24 -7.33 -2.53
N LYS A 84 2.75 -7.85 -3.66
CA LYS A 84 2.46 -9.28 -3.86
C LYS A 84 2.78 -9.70 -5.30
N GLY A 85 2.88 -11.02 -5.50
CA GLY A 85 3.29 -11.62 -6.78
C GLY A 85 4.81 -11.71 -6.93
N ASP A 86 5.25 -12.21 -8.09
CA ASP A 86 6.62 -12.62 -8.38
C ASP A 86 7.62 -11.45 -8.24
N ILE A 87 7.23 -10.25 -8.67
CA ILE A 87 8.06 -9.04 -8.55
C ILE A 87 7.96 -8.35 -7.20
N GLY A 88 7.03 -8.75 -6.34
CA GLY A 88 6.76 -8.10 -5.06
C GLY A 88 8.00 -8.00 -4.13
N PRO A 89 8.86 -9.03 -4.05
CA PRO A 89 10.12 -8.97 -3.31
C PRO A 89 11.15 -7.99 -3.93
N TRP A 90 11.10 -7.76 -5.24
CA TRP A 90 12.07 -6.93 -5.97
C TRP A 90 11.70 -5.45 -6.00
N VAL A 91 10.46 -5.11 -5.66
CA VAL A 91 10.00 -3.71 -5.65
C VAL A 91 10.23 -3.08 -4.28
N ALA A 92 10.92 -1.96 -4.20
CA ALA A 92 10.97 -1.08 -3.04
C ALA A 92 9.98 0.08 -3.21
N LEU A 93 9.42 0.58 -2.12
CA LEU A 93 8.57 1.78 -2.11
C LEU A 93 9.23 2.85 -1.26
N SER A 94 9.21 4.11 -1.70
CA SER A 94 9.72 5.23 -0.90
C SER A 94 8.97 5.37 0.42
N ASN A 95 7.66 5.10 0.40
CA ASN A 95 6.81 5.02 1.58
C ASN A 95 5.82 3.86 1.42
N ALA A 96 5.85 2.91 2.36
CA ALA A 96 4.87 1.81 2.40
C ALA A 96 3.56 2.20 3.12
N SER A 97 3.58 3.31 3.86
CA SER A 97 2.42 3.88 4.55
C SER A 97 2.43 5.40 4.40
N VAL A 98 1.30 6.00 4.08
CA VAL A 98 1.16 7.45 3.88
C VAL A 98 -0.14 7.93 4.50
N THR A 99 -0.08 9.04 5.23
CA THR A 99 -1.28 9.74 5.72
C THR A 99 -1.65 10.84 4.73
N LEU A 100 -2.89 10.81 4.24
CA LEU A 100 -3.46 11.82 3.37
C LEU A 100 -4.35 12.75 4.20
N SER A 101 -4.19 14.07 4.01
CA SER A 101 -5.16 15.06 4.47
C SER A 101 -6.51 14.88 3.74
N PRO A 102 -7.60 15.48 4.25
CA PRO A 102 -8.86 15.55 3.51
C PRO A 102 -8.63 16.09 2.09
N PHE A 103 -9.12 15.37 1.07
CA PHE A 103 -8.90 15.67 -0.35
C PHE A 103 -7.44 15.77 -0.80
N GLY A 104 -6.50 15.31 0.03
CA GLY A 104 -5.07 15.39 -0.21
C GLY A 104 -4.56 14.35 -1.21
N LYS A 105 -3.33 14.56 -1.67
CA LYS A 105 -2.60 13.64 -2.55
C LYS A 105 -1.18 13.41 -2.04
N ALA A 106 -0.63 12.26 -2.34
CA ALA A 106 0.77 11.95 -2.08
C ALA A 106 1.38 11.15 -3.23
N ALA A 107 2.62 11.47 -3.57
CA ALA A 107 3.41 10.72 -4.54
C ALA A 107 4.17 9.60 -3.82
N VAL A 108 4.16 8.40 -4.40
CA VAL A 108 4.93 7.24 -3.96
C VAL A 108 5.81 6.81 -5.11
N GLN A 109 7.11 6.70 -4.84
CA GLN A 109 8.06 6.14 -5.79
C GLN A 109 8.16 4.64 -5.53
N ALA A 110 8.00 3.85 -6.59
CA ALA A 110 8.30 2.43 -6.61
C ALA A 110 9.57 2.21 -7.44
N THR A 111 10.45 1.38 -6.93
CA THR A 111 11.70 1.03 -7.61
C THR A 111 11.83 -0.47 -7.70
N ALA A 112 11.97 -1.01 -8.90
CA ALA A 112 12.23 -2.43 -9.09
C ALA A 112 13.74 -2.69 -9.18
N TYR A 113 14.20 -3.64 -8.38
CA TYR A 113 15.58 -4.15 -8.32
C TYR A 113 15.58 -5.65 -8.60
N PRO A 114 15.40 -6.09 -9.87
CA PRO A 114 15.53 -7.50 -10.21
C PRO A 114 16.93 -8.00 -9.84
N PRO A 115 17.06 -9.16 -9.16
CA PRO A 115 18.37 -9.66 -8.76
C PRO A 115 19.23 -10.04 -9.97
N PRO A 116 20.58 -10.06 -9.84
CA PRO A 116 21.48 -10.40 -10.94
C PRO A 116 21.27 -11.81 -11.53
N TYR A 117 20.69 -12.71 -10.74
CA TYR A 117 20.40 -14.09 -11.13
C TYR A 117 18.98 -14.29 -11.68
N ALA A 118 18.20 -13.21 -11.86
CA ALA A 118 16.85 -13.33 -12.40
C ALA A 118 16.88 -13.83 -13.85
N HIS A 119 16.04 -14.82 -14.15
CA HIS A 119 15.90 -15.34 -15.51
C HIS A 119 15.24 -14.32 -16.42
N LEU A 120 15.50 -14.41 -17.73
CA LEU A 120 14.80 -13.59 -18.71
C LEU A 120 13.34 -14.01 -18.75
N GLY A 121 12.43 -13.03 -18.83
CA GLY A 121 11.01 -13.32 -18.85
C GLY A 121 10.15 -12.16 -18.39
N ASN A 122 8.84 -12.41 -18.38
CA ASN A 122 7.84 -11.48 -17.87
C ASN A 122 7.50 -11.87 -16.45
N TYR A 123 7.54 -10.91 -15.55
CA TYR A 123 7.19 -11.10 -14.17
C TYR A 123 6.02 -10.19 -13.80
N SER A 124 5.09 -10.72 -13.02
CA SER A 124 3.86 -10.03 -12.66
C SER A 124 3.72 -9.87 -11.15
N GLY A 125 2.90 -8.92 -10.74
CA GLY A 125 2.55 -8.73 -9.34
C GLY A 125 1.49 -7.67 -9.18
N TYR A 126 1.19 -7.31 -7.94
CA TYR A 126 0.22 -6.26 -7.64
C TYR A 126 0.57 -5.54 -6.35
N LEU A 127 0.25 -4.24 -6.33
CA LEU A 127 0.18 -3.45 -5.11
C LEU A 127 -1.23 -3.52 -4.57
N ARG A 128 -1.39 -4.00 -3.34
CA ARG A 128 -2.63 -3.92 -2.58
C ARG A 128 -2.60 -2.65 -1.74
N ILE A 129 -3.43 -1.69 -2.12
CA ILE A 129 -3.57 -0.38 -1.48
C ILE A 129 -4.77 -0.46 -0.53
N ILE A 130 -4.50 -0.33 0.76
CA ILE A 130 -5.50 -0.44 1.83
C ILE A 130 -5.64 0.93 2.47
N SER A 131 -6.83 1.50 2.45
CA SER A 131 -7.14 2.76 3.12
C SER A 131 -7.95 2.50 4.38
N SER A 132 -7.61 3.19 5.47
CA SER A 132 -8.40 3.29 6.69
C SER A 132 -8.49 4.74 7.12
N ARG A 133 -9.42 5.08 8.01
CA ARG A 133 -9.45 6.42 8.62
C ARG A 133 -8.15 6.64 9.40
N ALA A 134 -7.55 7.84 9.30
CA ALA A 134 -6.40 8.20 10.12
C ALA A 134 -6.87 8.78 11.46
N LEU A 135 -6.24 8.32 12.54
CA LEU A 135 -6.31 8.91 13.87
C LEU A 135 -5.20 9.94 14.01
N TRP A 136 -5.53 11.13 14.49
CA TRP A 136 -4.56 12.11 14.98
C TRP A 136 -4.41 11.91 16.48
#